data_AF-A0A534TT75-F1
#
_entry.id   AF-A0A534TT75-F1
#
_cell.length_a   1.000
_cell.length_b   1.000
_cell.length_c   1.000
_cell.angle_alpha   90.00
_cell.angle_beta   90.00
_cell.angle_gamma   90.00
#
_symmetry.space_group_name_H-M   'P 1'
#
loop_
_entity.id
_entity.type
_entity.pdbx_description
1 polymer ?
#
loop_
_entity_poly.entity_id
_entity_poly.type
_entity_poly.pdbx_seq_one_letter_code
_entity_poly.pdbx_strand_id
1 'polypeptide(L)' 'MTYEAAPTIRKPTIVFVPVARHYHGHYEVAITGPARVTSAPDAPLLQVRNTGDPGVVTVMVKTPGS' A
#
# COMPACT_ATOMS: atom_id res chain seq x y z
N MET A 1 -2.38 4.29 6.86
CA MET A 1 -1.82 5.55 6.31
C MET A 1 -2.84 6.16 5.36
N THR A 2 -2.98 7.48 5.36
CA THR A 2 -3.78 8.22 4.38
C THR A 2 -2.92 9.25 3.65
N TYR A 3 -3.20 9.52 2.37
CA TYR A 3 -2.55 10.58 1.61
C TYR A 3 -3.43 11.06 0.44
N GLU A 4 -3.16 12.27 -0.07
CA GLU A 4 -3.81 12.79 -1.28
C GLU A 4 -3.07 12.30 -2.55
N ALA A 5 -3.79 11.63 -3.44
CA ALA A 5 -3.26 11.22 -4.72
C ALA A 5 -3.03 12.43 -5.62
N ALA A 6 -1.77 12.68 -5.95
CA ALA A 6 -1.37 13.64 -6.97
C ALA A 6 -1.24 12.95 -8.33
N PRO A 7 -2.07 13.29 -9.35
CA PRO A 7 -2.04 12.67 -10.68
C PRO A 7 -0.70 12.80 -11.42
N THR A 8 0.09 13.82 -11.10
CA THR A 8 1.37 14.12 -11.75
C THR A 8 2.51 13.22 -11.25
N ILE A 9 2.37 12.59 -10.08
CA ILE A 9 3.39 11.70 -9.51
C ILE A 9 3.25 10.31 -10.10
N ARG A 10 4.21 9.91 -10.93
CA ARG A 10 4.21 8.60 -11.63
C ARG A 10 4.97 7.49 -10.91
N LYS A 11 5.82 7.84 -9.94
CA LYS A 11 6.53 6.87 -9.09
C LYS A 11 5.58 6.36 -8.00
N PRO A 12 5.70 5.08 -7.59
CA PRO A 12 4.88 4.55 -6.51
C PRO A 12 5.26 5.17 -5.16
N THR A 13 4.29 5.24 -4.26
CA THR A 13 4.52 5.39 -2.82
C THR A 13 5.12 4.09 -2.30
N ILE A 14 6.18 4.19 -1.49
CA ILE A 14 6.86 3.06 -0.88
C ILE A 14 6.56 3.03 0.61
N VAL A 15 6.06 1.90 1.10
CA VAL A 15 5.83 1.65 2.52
C VAL A 15 6.69 0.47 2.95
N PHE A 16 7.56 0.69 3.94
CA PHE A 16 8.31 -0.40 4.54
C PHE A 16 7.40 -1.20 5.48
N VAL A 17 7.32 -2.51 5.25
CA VAL A 17 6.55 -3.44 6.09
C VAL A 17 7.54 -4.41 6.75
N PRO A 18 7.65 -4.43 8.08
CA PRO A 18 8.53 -5.37 8.79
C PRO A 18 7.90 -6.76 8.86
N VAL A 19 7.76 -7.42 7.71
CA VAL A 19 6.98 -8.66 7.48
C VAL A 19 7.30 -9.74 8.52
N ALA A 20 8.58 -10.03 8.73
CA ALA A 20 9.00 -11.08 9.67
C ALA A 20 8.79 -10.73 11.15
N ARG A 21 8.73 -9.45 11.53
CA ARG A 21 8.69 -9.01 12.93
C ARG A 21 7.27 -8.79 13.46
N HIS A 22 6.36 -8.31 12.61
CA HIS A 22 5.01 -7.94 13.06
C HIS A 22 3.90 -8.73 12.37
N TYR A 23 4.23 -9.43 11.27
CA TYR A 23 3.24 -10.11 10.42
C TYR A 23 3.57 -11.59 10.20
N HIS A 24 4.55 -12.16 10.92
CA HIS A 24 4.90 -13.59 10.88
C HIS A 24 5.11 -14.17 9.46
N GLY A 25 5.57 -13.35 8.52
CA GLY A 25 5.79 -13.77 7.14
C GLY A 25 4.63 -13.49 6.18
N HIS A 26 3.46 -13.04 6.65
CA HIS A 26 2.32 -12.75 5.79
C HIS A 26 1.50 -11.54 6.27
N TYR A 27 1.18 -10.62 5.36
CA TYR A 27 0.28 -9.48 5.65
C TYR A 27 -0.79 -9.31 4.57
N GLU A 28 -1.93 -8.75 4.97
CA GLU A 28 -2.98 -8.31 4.06
C GLU A 28 -2.93 -6.79 3.87
N VAL A 29 -3.32 -6.33 2.67
CA VAL A 29 -3.48 -4.91 2.37
C VAL A 29 -4.90 -4.62 1.96
N ALA A 30 -5.55 -3.70 2.66
CA ALA A 30 -6.75 -3.05 2.18
C ALA A 30 -6.37 -1.65 1.64
N ILE A 31 -6.82 -1.34 0.44
CA ILE A 31 -6.64 -0.03 -0.18
C ILE A 31 -7.97 0.53 -0.65
N THR A 32 -8.20 1.81 -0.39
CA THR A 32 -9.33 2.57 -0.94
C THR A 32 -8.83 3.82 -1.62
N GLY A 33 -9.63 4.36 -2.54
CA GLY A 33 -9.28 5.54 -3.35
C GLY A 33 -8.55 5.19 -4.65
N PRO A 34 -8.05 6.21 -5.38
CA PRO A 34 -7.50 6.08 -6.73
C PRO A 34 -6.07 5.55 -6.73
N ALA A 35 -5.85 4.35 -6.18
CA ALA A 35 -4.55 3.70 -6.15
C ALA A 35 -4.67 2.17 -6.10
N ARG A 36 -3.58 1.48 -6.46
CA ARG A 36 -3.47 0.02 -6.39
C ARG A 36 -2.10 -0.44 -5.90
N VAL A 37 -2.06 -1.62 -5.31
CA VAL A 37 -0.81 -2.30 -4.97
C VAL A 37 -0.16 -2.88 -6.24
N THR A 38 1.16 -2.73 -6.37
CA THR A 38 1.92 -3.28 -7.50
C THR A 38 3.14 -4.11 -7.09
N SER A 39 3.48 -4.16 -5.81
CA SER A 39 4.51 -5.07 -5.32
C SER A 39 4.00 -6.52 -5.29
N ALA A 40 4.92 -7.49 -5.27
CA ALA A 40 4.57 -8.87 -4.97
C ALA A 40 3.90 -9.00 -3.59
N PRO A 41 3.09 -10.05 -3.36
CA PRO A 41 2.62 -10.41 -2.03
C PRO A 41 3.78 -10.51 -1.03
N ASP A 42 3.55 -10.07 0.20
CA ASP A 42 4.51 -10.16 1.31
C ASP A 42 5.86 -9.48 1.09
N ALA A 43 5.95 -8.56 0.11
CA ALA A 43 7.16 -7.79 -0.12
C ALA A 43 7.46 -6.87 1.08
N PRO A 44 8.71 -6.79 1.57
CA PRO A 44 9.08 -5.89 2.65
C PRO A 44 8.97 -4.40 2.27
N LEU A 45 8.88 -4.12 0.97
CA LEU A 45 8.61 -2.81 0.41
C LEU A 45 7.30 -2.88 -0.38
N LEU A 46 6.20 -2.51 0.27
CA LEU A 46 4.90 -2.37 -0.36
C LEU A 46 4.94 -1.18 -1.33
N GLN A 47 4.54 -1.42 -2.57
CA GLN A 47 4.44 -0.38 -3.59
C GLN A 47 2.98 -0.07 -3.89
N VAL A 48 2.61 1.21 -3.74
CA VAL A 48 1.27 1.72 -4.03
C VAL A 48 1.36 2.74 -5.16
N ARG A 49 0.64 2.49 -6.26
CA ARG A 49 0.64 3.36 -7.44
C ARG A 49 -0.73 4.00 -7.63
N ASN A 50 -0.74 5.32 -7.77
CA ASN A 50 -1.95 6.08 -8.09
C ASN A 50 -2.47 5.69 -9.49
N THR A 51 -3.79 5.69 -9.67
CA THR A 51 -4.44 5.33 -10.95
C THR A 51 -4.42 6.46 -11.97
N GLY A 52 -4.15 7.69 -11.53
CA GLY A 52 -4.17 8.90 -12.35
C GLY A 52 -5.30 9.86 -11.99
N ASP A 53 -6.24 9.43 -11.16
CA ASP A 53 -7.32 10.28 -10.64
C ASP A 53 -6.89 10.96 -9.33
N PRO A 54 -7.33 12.21 -9.07
CA PRO A 54 -7.16 12.84 -7.77
C PRO A 54 -8.09 12.20 -6.72
N GLY A 55 -7.69 12.26 -5.45
CA GLY A 55 -8.54 11.79 -4.34
C GLY A 55 -7.74 11.30 -3.14
N VAL A 56 -8.42 11.00 -2.03
CA VAL A 56 -7.76 10.45 -0.84
C VAL A 56 -7.56 8.95 -1.01
N VAL A 57 -6.32 8.50 -0.80
CA VAL A 57 -5.96 7.09 -0.73
C VAL A 57 -5.77 6.69 0.72
N THR A 58 -6.38 5.58 1.12
CA THR A 58 -6.15 4.96 2.43
C THR A 58 -5.53 3.59 2.24
N VAL A 59 -4.40 3.36 2.91
CA VAL A 59 -3.68 2.08 2.91
C VAL A 59 -3.68 1.53 4.33
N MET A 60 -4.21 0.32 4.49
CA MET A 60 -4.20 -0.42 5.74
C MET A 60 -3.42 -1.72 5.53
N VAL A 61 -2.35 -1.89 6.30
CA VAL A 61 -1.56 -3.13 6.36
C VAL A 61 -1.94 -3.84 7.65
N LYS A 62 -2.37 -5.08 7.56
CA LYS A 62 -2.95 -5.81 8.69
C LYS A 62 -2.51 -7.27 8.73
N THR A 63 -2.64 -7.87 9.90
CA THR A 63 -2.41 -9.30 10.07
C THR A 63 -3.53 -10.06 9.34
N PRO A 64 -3.23 -11.21 8.72
CA PRO A 64 -4.26 -12.02 8.07
C PRO A 64 -5.39 -12.35 9.06
N GLY A 65 -6.63 -12.10 8.64
CA GLY A 65 -7.81 -12.35 9.48
C GLY A 65 -8.07 -11.36 10.63
N SER A 66 -7.32 -10.25 10.74
CA SER A 66 -7.66 -9.13 11.64
C SER A 66 -8.65 -8.14 11.05
#